data_AF-A0A7Y5FTZ6-F1
#
_entry.id   AF-A0A7Y5FTZ6-F1
#
_cell.length_a   1.000
_cell.length_b   1.000
_cell.length_c   1.000
_cell.angle_alpha   90.00
_cell.angle_beta   90.00
_cell.angle_gamma   90.00
#
_symmetry.space_group_name_H-M   'P 1'
#
loop_
_entity.id
_entity.type
_entity.pdbx_description
1 polymer ?
#
loop_
_entity_poly.entity_id
_entity_poly.type
_entity_poly.pdbx_seq_one_letter_code
_entity_poly.pdbx_strand_id
1 'polypeptide(L)'
;MTIISGGRFSGWLNLLFVTLGLAQQYVPPPDQFQWQNSSIGGGGFCMEIRIDPFDNYAQGGNPVLYLATDVSGVYRSFDKGVSWEMLFYEASLEKNTLARYTTSLAFRPTGTRRIIAGTVEGIY
;
A
#
# COMPACT_ATOMS: atom_id res chain seq x y z
N MET A 1 -67.26 49.12 12.46
CA MET A 1 -67.97 48.29 13.45
C MET A 1 -67.59 46.84 13.18
N THR A 2 -67.04 46.20 14.21
CA THR A 2 -66.62 44.80 14.45
C THR A 2 -67.42 43.77 13.62
N ILE A 3 -66.95 42.60 13.13
CA ILE A 3 -66.34 41.43 13.80
C ILE A 3 -65.73 40.47 12.74
N ILE A 4 -64.62 39.84 13.13
CA ILE A 4 -63.89 38.66 12.60
C ILE A 4 -64.73 37.39 12.39
N SER A 5 -64.51 36.63 11.31
CA SER A 5 -64.43 35.15 11.35
C SER A 5 -63.96 34.53 10.03
N GLY A 6 -63.10 33.50 10.12
CA GLY A 6 -63.08 32.41 9.15
C GLY A 6 -61.82 32.35 8.29
N GLY A 7 -60.80 31.62 8.77
CA GLY A 7 -59.47 31.55 8.18
C GLY A 7 -59.35 30.79 6.86
N ARG A 8 -58.14 30.84 6.30
CA ARG A 8 -57.51 29.72 5.59
C ARG A 8 -56.00 29.92 5.48
N PHE A 9 -55.31 28.82 5.73
CA PHE A 9 -53.88 28.62 5.90
C PHE A 9 -53.03 29.19 4.75
N SER A 10 -51.99 29.96 5.08
CA SER A 10 -50.79 30.08 4.26
C SER A 10 -49.61 30.52 5.13
N GLY A 11 -49.34 29.70 6.15
CA GLY A 11 -48.06 29.70 6.85
C GLY A 11 -47.26 28.51 6.34
N TRP A 12 -45.96 28.71 6.15
CA TRP A 12 -44.95 27.70 5.81
C TRP A 12 -44.85 27.31 4.33
N LEU A 13 -44.20 28.18 3.54
CA LEU A 13 -43.55 27.74 2.29
C LEU A 13 -42.17 28.36 2.09
N ASN A 14 -41.43 28.53 3.19
CA ASN A 14 -40.01 28.87 3.18
C ASN A 14 -39.30 27.84 4.06
N LEU A 15 -39.00 26.64 3.54
CA LEU A 15 -38.00 25.69 4.06
C LEU A 15 -38.16 24.30 3.39
N LEU A 16 -37.95 24.20 2.08
CA LEU A 16 -37.66 22.89 1.46
C LEU A 16 -37.09 23.04 0.04
N PHE A 17 -36.00 23.79 -0.08
CA PHE A 17 -34.98 23.50 -1.09
C PHE A 17 -33.62 23.55 -0.40
N VAL A 18 -33.46 22.71 0.64
CA VAL A 18 -32.15 22.36 1.17
C VAL A 18 -31.48 21.54 0.07
N THR A 19 -30.72 22.24 -0.76
CA THR A 19 -29.51 21.78 -1.43
C THR A 19 -29.52 20.30 -1.82
N LEU A 20 -30.06 19.99 -3.00
CA LEU A 20 -29.52 18.89 -3.81
C LEU A 20 -28.11 19.30 -4.24
N GLY A 21 -27.18 19.24 -3.30
CA GLY A 21 -25.76 19.28 -3.60
C GLY A 21 -25.46 17.99 -4.34
N LEU A 22 -25.30 18.09 -5.67
CA LEU A 22 -24.56 17.06 -6.39
C LEU A 22 -23.15 17.09 -5.81
N ALA A 23 -22.89 16.23 -4.84
CA ALA A 23 -21.52 15.86 -4.51
C ALA A 23 -21.02 15.06 -5.72
N GLN A 24 -20.57 15.77 -6.74
CA GLN A 24 -19.77 15.18 -7.79
C GLN A 24 -18.52 14.68 -7.06
N GLN A 25 -18.39 13.36 -6.93
CA GLN A 25 -17.16 12.78 -6.36
C GLN A 25 -16.01 13.33 -7.19
N TYR A 26 -15.15 14.12 -6.56
CA TYR A 26 -13.88 14.51 -7.15
C TYR A 26 -13.08 13.23 -7.32
N VAL A 27 -13.08 12.68 -8.54
CA VAL A 27 -12.17 11.62 -8.92
C VAL A 27 -10.92 12.33 -9.44
N PRO A 28 -9.79 12.30 -8.71
CA PRO A 28 -8.56 12.86 -9.23
C PRO A 28 -8.23 12.20 -10.58
N PRO A 29 -7.65 12.95 -11.54
CA PRO A 29 -7.12 12.35 -12.76
C PRO A 29 -6.25 11.14 -12.41
N PRO A 30 -6.24 10.07 -13.21
CA PRO A 30 -5.47 8.85 -12.92
C PRO A 30 -4.02 9.14 -12.51
N ASP A 31 -3.43 10.18 -13.10
CA ASP A 31 -2.04 10.61 -12.89
C ASP A 31 -1.77 11.23 -11.51
N GLN A 32 -2.82 11.60 -10.76
CA GLN A 32 -2.74 12.17 -9.40
C GLN A 32 -3.10 11.17 -8.31
N PHE A 33 -3.49 9.95 -8.67
CA PHE A 33 -3.84 8.91 -7.73
C PHE A 33 -2.61 8.10 -7.33
N GLN A 34 -2.23 8.15 -6.05
CA GLN A 34 -1.07 7.42 -5.52
C GLN A 34 -1.56 6.31 -4.58
N TRP A 35 -1.18 5.08 -4.89
CA TRP A 35 -1.39 3.95 -3.99
C TRP A 35 -0.39 4.03 -2.84
N GLN A 36 -0.89 3.98 -1.60
CA GLN A 36 -0.06 3.82 -0.41
C GLN A 36 -0.68 2.79 0.52
N ASN A 37 0.16 2.04 1.23
CA ASN A 37 -0.30 1.15 2.28
C ASN A 37 -0.85 1.96 3.45
N SER A 38 -1.95 1.49 4.05
CA SER A 38 -2.34 1.93 5.39
C SER A 38 -1.31 1.41 6.39
N SER A 39 -0.83 2.24 7.30
CA SER A 39 0.34 2.00 8.15
C SER A 39 0.12 0.97 9.29
N ILE A 40 -0.62 -0.09 9.03
CA ILE A 40 -0.94 -1.15 10.01
C ILE A 40 0.30 -1.95 10.43
N GLY A 41 1.37 -1.92 9.63
CA GLY A 41 2.67 -2.47 9.97
C GLY A 41 2.72 -4.00 9.97
N GLY A 42 2.73 -4.61 8.78
CA GLY A 42 2.87 -6.07 8.64
C GLY A 42 1.59 -6.83 9.00
N GLY A 43 1.70 -7.91 9.78
CA GLY A 43 0.59 -8.77 10.19
C GLY A 43 0.49 -10.11 9.44
N GLY A 44 1.27 -10.31 8.38
CA GLY A 44 1.47 -11.59 7.69
C GLY A 44 2.64 -12.39 8.25
N PHE A 45 2.85 -13.61 7.74
CA PHE A 45 3.92 -14.47 8.22
C PHE A 45 5.26 -14.14 7.55
N CYS A 46 6.25 -13.83 8.39
CA CYS A 46 7.62 -13.57 7.98
C CYS A 46 8.40 -14.88 7.93
N MET A 47 8.84 -15.29 6.74
CA MET A 47 9.47 -16.58 6.51
C MET A 47 10.95 -16.55 6.86
N GLU A 48 11.66 -15.52 6.38
CA GLU A 48 13.10 -15.37 6.61
C GLU A 48 13.48 -13.89 6.58
N ILE A 49 14.38 -13.48 7.47
CA ILE A 49 15.05 -12.18 7.40
C ILE A 49 16.55 -12.38 7.23
N ARG A 50 17.16 -11.55 6.37
CA ARG A 50 18.59 -11.59 6.09
C ARG A 50 19.18 -10.20 6.03
N ILE A 51 20.42 -10.09 6.48
CA ILE A 51 21.27 -8.92 6.25
C ILE A 51 22.19 -9.24 5.07
N ASP A 52 22.33 -8.33 4.12
CA ASP A 52 23.28 -8.47 3.03
C ASP A 52 24.71 -8.52 3.56
N PRO A 53 25.42 -9.66 3.49
CA PRO A 53 26.74 -9.80 4.08
C PRO A 53 27.84 -9.12 3.25
N PHE A 54 27.53 -8.71 2.01
CA PHE A 54 28.49 -8.11 1.08
C PHE A 54 28.40 -6.58 1.04
N ASP A 55 27.46 -6.01 1.79
CA ASP A 55 27.33 -4.57 1.93
C ASP A 55 28.33 -4.03 2.95
N ASN A 56 28.98 -2.89 2.67
CA ASN A 56 30.09 -2.38 3.48
C ASN A 56 29.65 -1.57 4.72
N TYR A 57 28.50 -1.91 5.31
CA TYR A 57 27.93 -1.18 6.46
C TYR A 57 28.82 -1.18 7.70
N ALA A 58 29.78 -2.11 7.80
CA ALA A 58 30.80 -2.12 8.86
C ALA A 58 31.61 -0.81 8.95
N GLN A 59 31.63 0.01 7.89
CA GLN A 59 32.31 1.31 7.84
C GLN A 59 31.42 2.47 8.34
N GLY A 60 30.34 2.18 9.06
CA GLY A 60 29.43 3.19 9.64
C GLY A 60 28.14 3.44 8.85
N GLY A 61 27.86 2.62 7.85
CA GLY A 61 26.60 2.64 7.10
C GLY A 61 25.48 1.83 7.78
N ASN A 62 24.27 1.89 7.21
CA ASN A 62 23.19 0.98 7.58
C ASN A 62 23.28 -0.29 6.73
N PRO A 63 23.13 -1.49 7.33
CA PRO A 63 22.99 -2.71 6.55
C PRO A 63 21.74 -2.67 5.68
N VAL A 64 21.81 -3.27 4.49
CA VAL A 64 20.64 -3.61 3.69
C VAL A 64 20.02 -4.91 4.23
N LEU A 65 18.74 -4.87 4.55
CA LEU A 65 17.99 -6.02 5.03
C LEU A 65 17.03 -6.49 3.95
N TYR A 66 16.77 -7.79 3.94
CA TYR A 66 15.79 -8.44 3.07
C TYR A 66 14.87 -9.32 3.90
N LEU A 67 13.58 -9.28 3.60
CA LEU A 67 12.53 -10.02 4.30
C LEU A 67 11.72 -10.83 3.29
N ALA A 68 11.73 -12.15 3.42
CA ALA A 68 10.86 -13.05 2.68
C ALA A 68 9.55 -13.26 3.46
N THR A 69 8.43 -13.28 2.74
CA THR A 69 7.09 -13.44 3.31
C THR A 69 6.33 -14.56 2.62
N ASP A 70 5.34 -15.09 3.34
CA ASP A 70 4.49 -16.16 2.87
C ASP A 70 3.58 -15.72 1.71
N VAL A 71 2.95 -14.54 1.75
CA VAL A 71 1.97 -14.18 0.69
C VAL A 71 2.32 -12.93 -0.11
N SER A 72 3.34 -12.18 0.30
CA SER A 72 3.66 -10.87 -0.27
C SER A 72 5.09 -10.73 -0.82
N GLY A 73 5.79 -11.85 -1.02
CA GLY A 73 7.10 -11.88 -1.65
C GLY A 73 8.21 -11.33 -0.78
N VAL A 74 9.12 -10.56 -1.39
CA VAL A 74 10.34 -10.06 -0.75
C VAL A 74 10.31 -8.54 -0.59
N TYR A 75 10.69 -8.09 0.60
CA TYR A 75 10.89 -6.68 0.94
C TYR A 75 12.36 -6.39 1.20
N ARG A 76 12.74 -5.12 1.05
CA ARG A 76 14.05 -4.58 1.37
C ARG A 76 13.93 -3.41 2.35
N SER A 77 14.91 -3.25 3.22
CA SER A 77 15.05 -2.10 4.10
C SER A 77 16.48 -1.56 4.05
N PHE A 78 16.61 -0.24 4.11
CA PHE A 78 17.88 0.50 4.17
C PHE A 78 18.13 1.19 5.51
N ASP A 79 17.19 1.05 6.45
CA ASP A 79 17.14 1.80 7.70
C ASP A 79 16.98 0.88 8.91
N LYS A 80 17.63 -0.30 8.85
CA LYS A 80 17.62 -1.31 9.91
C LYS A 80 16.22 -1.86 10.24
N GLY A 81 15.33 -1.86 9.25
CA GLY A 81 13.98 -2.42 9.35
C GLY A 81 12.93 -1.43 9.87
N VAL A 82 13.22 -0.13 9.92
CA VAL A 82 12.23 0.90 10.27
C VAL A 82 11.21 1.06 9.16
N SER A 83 11.64 1.04 7.90
CA SER A 83 10.79 1.04 6.72
C SER A 83 11.19 -0.06 5.73
N TRP A 84 10.20 -0.54 4.99
CA TRP A 84 10.35 -1.65 4.06
C TRP A 84 9.70 -1.29 2.72
N GLU A 85 10.42 -1.55 1.63
CA GLU A 85 9.92 -1.44 0.26
C GLU A 85 9.80 -2.84 -0.35
N MET A 86 8.74 -3.07 -1.12
CA MET A 86 8.56 -4.33 -1.84
C MET A 86 9.45 -4.34 -3.08
N LEU A 87 10.19 -5.44 -3.31
CA LEU A 87 11.13 -5.54 -4.43
C LEU A 87 10.48 -5.92 -5.77
N PHE A 88 9.30 -6.52 -5.73
CA PHE A 88 8.60 -7.00 -6.92
C PHE A 88 7.27 -6.28 -7.08
N TYR A 89 7.30 -5.17 -7.81
CA TYR A 89 6.10 -4.51 -8.32
C TYR A 89 6.17 -4.50 -9.83
N GLU A 90 5.61 -5.52 -10.49
CA GLU A 90 5.16 -5.34 -11.87
C GLU A 90 3.64 -5.42 -11.89
N ALA A 91 3.02 -4.33 -12.35
CA ALA A 91 1.58 -4.21 -12.56
C ALA A 91 1.05 -5.07 -13.74
N SER A 92 1.88 -5.95 -14.32
CA SER A 92 1.48 -6.82 -15.42
C SER A 92 0.80 -8.08 -14.86
N LEU A 93 -0.51 -8.20 -15.05
CA LEU A 93 -1.33 -9.35 -14.63
C LEU A 93 -0.84 -10.69 -15.18
N GLU A 94 0.03 -10.67 -16.20
CA GLU A 94 0.48 -11.85 -16.95
C GLU A 94 1.84 -12.41 -16.50
N LYS A 95 2.58 -11.71 -15.61
CA LYS A 95 3.83 -12.20 -14.99
C LYS A 95 3.78 -12.29 -13.46
N ASN A 96 2.63 -11.98 -12.86
CA ASN A 96 2.46 -11.71 -11.43
C ASN A 96 2.22 -12.94 -10.53
N THR A 97 2.34 -14.16 -11.04
CA THR A 97 2.15 -15.36 -10.22
C THR A 97 3.35 -15.67 -9.32
N LEU A 98 4.55 -15.26 -9.72
CA LEU A 98 5.79 -15.91 -9.27
C LEU A 98 6.49 -15.33 -8.03
N ALA A 99 5.84 -14.47 -7.24
CA ALA A 99 6.46 -13.98 -5.99
C ALA A 99 5.51 -13.98 -4.80
N ARG A 100 4.58 -14.94 -4.74
CA ARG A 100 3.88 -15.31 -3.51
C ARG A 100 4.59 -16.55 -2.95
N TYR A 101 4.78 -16.58 -1.63
CA TYR A 101 5.56 -17.60 -0.90
C TYR A 101 7.04 -17.62 -1.26
N THR A 102 7.78 -16.64 -0.74
CA THR A 102 9.24 -16.74 -0.67
C THR A 102 9.64 -17.49 0.59
N THR A 103 10.34 -18.60 0.41
CA THR A 103 10.73 -19.49 1.52
C THR A 103 12.20 -19.31 1.91
N SER A 104 13.04 -18.84 0.98
CA SER A 104 14.47 -18.70 1.22
C SER A 104 15.13 -17.59 0.41
N LEU A 105 16.19 -17.01 0.97
CA LEU A 105 17.02 -15.97 0.37
C LEU A 105 18.50 -16.37 0.42
N ALA A 106 19.17 -16.26 -0.73
CA ALA A 106 20.61 -16.42 -0.87
C ALA A 106 21.24 -15.17 -1.50
N PHE A 107 22.49 -14.87 -1.14
CA PHE A 107 23.21 -13.71 -1.66
C PHE A 107 24.26 -14.11 -2.68
N ARG A 108 24.41 -13.28 -3.69
CA ARG A 108 25.53 -13.34 -4.62
C ARG A 108 26.59 -12.31 -4.20
N PRO A 109 27.87 -12.69 -4.12
CA PRO A 109 28.95 -11.76 -3.73
C PRO A 109 29.19 -10.65 -4.75
N THR A 110 28.80 -10.85 -6.02
CA THR A 110 29.03 -9.89 -7.11
C THR A 110 27.89 -9.90 -8.13
N GLY A 111 27.73 -8.76 -8.82
CA GLY A 111 26.79 -8.58 -9.93
C GLY A 111 25.61 -7.65 -9.61
N THR A 112 24.77 -7.42 -10.62
CA THR A 112 23.59 -6.53 -10.52
C THR A 112 22.42 -7.18 -9.81
N ARG A 113 22.33 -8.53 -9.80
CA ARG A 113 21.39 -9.31 -8.99
C ARG A 113 22.05 -9.69 -7.67
N ARG A 114 21.76 -8.96 -6.59
CA ARG A 114 22.33 -9.21 -5.25
C ARG A 114 21.73 -10.44 -4.56
N ILE A 115 20.45 -10.72 -4.78
CA ILE A 115 19.74 -11.83 -4.12
C ILE A 115 19.22 -12.84 -5.13
N ILE A 116 19.10 -14.08 -4.65
CA ILE A 116 18.36 -15.18 -5.28
C ILE A 116 17.25 -15.57 -4.31
N ALA A 117 16.02 -15.66 -4.79
CA ALA A 117 14.85 -16.01 -3.99
C ALA A 117 14.36 -17.41 -4.35
N GLY A 118 14.32 -18.30 -3.36
CA GLY A 118 13.62 -19.58 -3.47
C GLY A 118 12.14 -19.38 -3.13
N THR A 119 11.27 -19.79 -4.04
CA THR A 119 9.82 -19.71 -3.90
C THR A 119 9.18 -21.08 -4.14
N VAL A 120 7.87 -21.19 -3.91
CA VAL A 120 7.12 -22.40 -4.25
C VAL A 120 7.00 -22.63 -5.76
N GLU A 121 7.16 -21.59 -6.58
CA GLU A 121 7.01 -21.66 -8.03
C GLU A 121 8.35 -21.78 -8.78
N GLY A 122 9.47 -21.55 -8.07
CA GLY A 122 10.81 -21.64 -8.66
C GLY A 122 11.85 -20.78 -7.94
N ILE A 123 12.98 -20.60 -8.62
CA ILE A 123 14.13 -19.80 -8.17
C ILE A 123 14.23 -18.54 -9.04
N TYR A 124 14.31 -17.36 -8.43
CA TYR A 124 14.35 -16.04 -9.08
C TYR A 124 15.60 -15.23 -8.75
#